data_AF-A0A060T0X8-F1
#
_entry.id   AF-A0A060T0X8-F1
#
_cell.length_a   1.000
_cell.length_b   1.000
_cell.length_c   1.000
_cell.angle_alpha   90.00
_cell.angle_beta   90.00
_cell.angle_gamma   90.00
#
_symmetry.space_group_name_H-M   'P 1'
#
loop_
_entity.id
_entity.type
_entity.pdbx_description
1 polymer ?
#
loop_
_entity_poly.entity_id
_entity_poly.type
_entity_poly.pdbx_seq_one_letter_code
_entity_poly.pdbx_strand_id
1 'polypeptide(L)'
;MLSLRSLRRDEELRRLAEENARLREQNCVLLRQAESASAHANIAKWHLNRIQEELNRKTTTKKCRRIRSTAALITAGEGAMQCERQEREAAEREAWRRAEQERRAEEERRRQVQRKQMAYDNHIIFSGTLSRKVKEDLKDIAFALGLPINGTNSDLSERIADHLRLQAAQYSSHPKFSGLYTAANGLSGVQKRPLPPDFNDENSLPPSSRRRLDPGTSSPALQVPTAPLYPAPVYFPPSGLHAVNPPLYAAPSPCIPSSTSEVPIDPALLHAHAAACSLSSPQSDVPPRPPATPPPSDRLPLSDISPTHTPNKSRHPFTCY
;
A
#
# COMPACT_ATOMS: atom_id res chain seq x y z
N MET A 1 41.33 -40.89 -64.33
CA MET A 1 42.29 -40.80 -63.22
C MET A 1 41.93 -39.59 -62.38
N LEU A 2 41.49 -39.76 -61.13
CA LEU A 2 41.31 -38.62 -60.21
C LEU A 2 42.69 -38.03 -59.91
N SER A 3 42.83 -36.72 -60.06
CA SER A 3 44.10 -36.02 -59.79
C SER A 3 44.47 -36.16 -58.31
N LEU A 4 45.73 -36.48 -57.98
CA LEU A 4 46.25 -36.50 -56.60
C LEU A 4 45.92 -35.23 -55.80
N ARG A 5 45.72 -34.10 -56.50
CA ARG A 5 45.28 -32.83 -55.91
C ARG A 5 43.86 -32.89 -55.35
N SER A 6 42.97 -33.68 -55.96
CA SER A 6 41.61 -33.91 -55.47
C SER A 6 41.62 -34.68 -54.15
N LEU A 7 42.39 -35.78 -54.10
CA LEU A 7 42.48 -36.64 -52.91
C LEU A 7 42.96 -35.85 -51.68
N ARG A 8 44.01 -35.02 -51.83
CA ARG A 8 44.52 -34.18 -50.74
C ARG A 8 43.51 -33.16 -50.23
N ARG A 9 42.71 -32.57 -51.14
CA ARG A 9 41.63 -31.64 -50.74
C ARG A 9 40.54 -32.37 -49.98
N ASP A 10 40.18 -33.58 -50.40
CA ASP A 10 39.15 -34.38 -49.74
C ASP A 10 39.61 -34.80 -48.33
N GLU A 11 40.88 -35.15 -48.15
CA GLU A 11 41.48 -35.43 -46.84
C GLU A 11 41.48 -34.19 -45.92
N GLU A 12 41.86 -33.02 -46.46
CA GLU A 12 41.83 -31.76 -45.73
C GLU A 12 40.41 -31.38 -45.31
N LEU A 13 39.43 -31.53 -46.21
CA LEU A 13 38.02 -31.29 -45.91
C LEU A 13 37.50 -32.22 -44.82
N ARG A 14 37.89 -33.50 -44.83
CA ARG A 14 37.53 -34.44 -43.75
C ARG A 14 38.13 -34.02 -42.41
N ARG A 15 39.42 -33.67 -42.39
CA ARG A 15 40.10 -33.18 -41.17
C ARG A 15 39.42 -31.93 -40.61
N LEU A 16 39.09 -30.97 -41.46
CA LEU A 16 38.38 -29.75 -41.05
C LEU A 16 36.95 -30.04 -40.58
N ALA A 17 36.27 -31.02 -41.18
CA ALA A 17 34.94 -31.44 -40.75
C ALA A 17 34.97 -32.10 -39.36
N GLU A 18 35.95 -32.97 -39.11
CA GLU A 18 36.19 -33.60 -37.80
C GLU A 18 36.54 -32.55 -36.73
N GLU A 19 37.41 -31.60 -37.06
CA GLU A 19 37.78 -30.51 -36.16
C GLU A 19 36.57 -29.62 -35.83
N ASN A 20 35.75 -29.27 -36.82
CA ASN A 20 34.50 -28.53 -36.58
C ASN A 20 33.50 -29.32 -35.72
N ALA A 21 33.39 -30.63 -35.91
CA ALA A 21 32.53 -31.48 -35.09
C ALA A 21 33.00 -31.46 -33.63
N ARG A 22 34.31 -31.63 -33.38
CA ARG A 22 34.91 -31.53 -32.06
C ARG A 22 34.69 -30.17 -31.41
N LEU A 23 34.90 -29.07 -32.15
CA LEU A 23 34.68 -27.72 -31.63
C LEU A 23 33.21 -27.47 -31.29
N ARG A 24 32.27 -28.00 -32.08
CA ARG A 24 30.83 -27.92 -31.78
C ARG A 24 30.48 -28.67 -30.50
N GLU A 25 31.05 -29.86 -30.29
CA GLU A 25 30.86 -30.63 -29.06
C GLU A 25 31.40 -29.87 -27.84
N GLN A 26 32.62 -29.32 -27.95
CA GLN A 26 33.22 -28.50 -26.89
C GLN A 26 32.38 -27.26 -26.56
N ASN A 27 31.90 -26.55 -27.58
CA ASN A 27 31.01 -25.40 -27.38
C ASN A 27 29.70 -25.82 -26.70
N CYS A 28 29.15 -26.99 -27.03
CA CYS A 28 27.94 -27.50 -26.40
C CYS A 28 28.16 -27.78 -24.90
N VAL A 29 29.32 -28.34 -24.52
CA VAL A 29 29.70 -28.55 -23.11
C VAL A 29 29.86 -27.21 -22.39
N LEU A 30 30.56 -26.25 -22.99
CA LEU A 30 30.78 -24.93 -22.39
C LEU A 30 29.46 -24.16 -22.20
N LEU A 31 28.53 -24.24 -23.16
CA LEU A 31 27.22 -23.62 -23.03
C LEU A 31 26.43 -24.20 -21.85
N ARG A 32 26.42 -25.53 -21.67
CA ARG A 32 25.77 -26.18 -20.51
C ARG A 32 26.41 -25.76 -19.19
N GLN A 33 27.73 -25.63 -19.14
CA GLN A 33 28.43 -25.14 -17.96
C GLN A 33 28.08 -23.68 -17.63
N ALA A 34 28.01 -22.82 -18.65
CA ALA A 34 27.62 -21.43 -18.49
C ALA A 34 26.17 -21.28 -18.00
N GLU A 35 25.24 -22.07 -18.54
CA GLU A 35 23.85 -22.13 -18.09
C GLU A 35 23.74 -22.59 -16.64
N SER A 36 24.46 -23.64 -16.26
CA SER A 36 24.51 -24.14 -14.88
C SER A 36 25.08 -23.08 -13.92
N ALA A 37 26.18 -22.43 -14.28
CA ALA A 37 26.78 -21.36 -13.47
C ALA A 37 25.84 -20.16 -13.31
N SER A 38 25.13 -19.79 -14.39
CA SER A 38 24.12 -18.73 -14.36
C SER A 38 22.96 -19.07 -13.41
N ALA A 39 22.48 -20.33 -13.42
CA ALA A 39 21.46 -20.79 -12.48
C ALA A 39 21.93 -20.67 -11.02
N HIS A 40 23.15 -21.10 -10.71
CA HIS A 40 23.72 -20.95 -9.36
C HIS A 40 23.87 -19.49 -8.93
N ALA A 41 24.33 -18.61 -9.83
CA ALA A 41 24.44 -17.18 -9.55
C ALA A 41 23.07 -16.55 -9.25
N ASN A 42 22.02 -16.95 -9.97
CA ASN A 42 20.65 -16.48 -9.73
C ASN A 42 20.11 -16.94 -8.37
N ILE A 43 20.35 -18.20 -7.99
CA ILE A 43 19.97 -18.71 -6.66
C ILE A 43 20.69 -17.93 -5.55
N ALA A 44 22.01 -17.72 -5.69
CA ALA A 44 22.79 -16.94 -4.74
C ALA A 44 22.28 -15.49 -4.63
N LYS A 45 21.97 -14.85 -5.76
CA LYS A 45 21.37 -13.51 -5.81
C LYS A 45 20.03 -13.46 -5.07
N TRP A 46 19.18 -14.47 -5.23
CA TRP A 46 17.92 -14.56 -4.50
C TRP A 46 18.13 -14.67 -2.98
N HIS A 47 19.08 -15.49 -2.53
CA HIS A 47 19.44 -15.57 -1.11
C HIS A 47 19.98 -14.25 -0.56
N LEU A 48 20.86 -13.57 -1.31
CA LEU A 48 21.39 -12.26 -0.91
C LEU A 48 20.26 -11.23 -0.78
N ASN A 49 19.34 -11.18 -1.74
CA ASN A 49 18.19 -10.28 -1.69
C ASN A 49 17.29 -10.59 -0.49
N ARG A 50 17.03 -11.86 -0.21
CA ARG A 50 16.24 -12.27 0.96
C ARG A 50 16.91 -11.85 2.26
N ILE A 51 18.22 -12.09 2.42
CA ILE A 51 18.96 -11.67 3.62
C ILE A 51 18.96 -10.14 3.73
N GLN A 52 19.12 -9.42 2.61
CA GLN A 52 19.05 -7.97 2.58
C GLN A 52 17.67 -7.47 3.00
N GLU A 53 16.60 -8.11 2.55
CA GLU A 53 15.24 -7.82 3.01
C GLU A 53 15.06 -8.12 4.48
N GLU A 54 15.58 -9.24 4.99
CA GLU A 54 15.51 -9.59 6.41
C GLU A 54 16.28 -8.58 7.28
N LEU A 55 17.44 -8.11 6.81
CA LEU A 55 18.20 -7.03 7.44
C LEU A 55 17.41 -5.72 7.41
N ASN A 56 16.86 -5.34 6.26
CA ASN A 56 16.07 -4.11 6.10
C ASN A 56 14.76 -4.16 6.92
N ARG A 57 14.10 -5.31 7.01
CA ARG A 57 12.92 -5.52 7.87
C ARG A 57 13.32 -5.39 9.34
N LYS A 58 14.47 -5.94 9.75
CA LYS A 58 14.99 -5.78 11.12
C LYS A 58 15.41 -4.33 11.42
N THR A 59 15.91 -3.56 10.46
CA THR A 59 16.25 -2.13 10.65
C THR A 59 15.04 -1.19 10.62
N THR A 60 13.95 -1.58 9.95
CA THR A 60 12.74 -0.73 9.83
C THR A 60 11.69 -1.02 10.90
N THR A 61 11.51 -2.29 11.31
CA THR A 61 10.54 -2.66 12.37
C THR A 61 11.07 -2.49 13.78
N LYS A 62 12.38 -2.31 13.94
CA LYS A 62 12.96 -1.74 15.15
C LYS A 62 13.69 -0.50 14.70
N LYS A 63 13.21 0.67 15.11
CA LYS A 63 14.09 1.82 15.38
C LYS A 63 15.10 1.28 16.39
N CYS A 64 16.14 0.61 15.89
CA CYS A 64 17.29 0.17 16.65
C CYS A 64 17.99 1.47 16.94
N ARG A 65 17.43 2.21 17.91
CA ARG A 65 18.15 3.24 18.63
C ARG A 65 19.45 2.56 18.93
N ARG A 66 20.55 3.07 18.36
CA ARG A 66 21.88 2.80 18.89
C ARG A 66 21.70 2.88 20.40
N ILE A 67 21.75 1.73 21.08
CA ILE A 67 21.70 1.69 22.52
C ILE A 67 23.05 2.30 22.89
N ARG A 68 23.10 3.64 22.94
CA ARG A 68 23.94 4.31 23.90
C ARG A 68 23.33 3.93 25.23
N SER A 69 23.71 2.74 25.69
CA SER A 69 23.47 2.33 27.06
C SER A 69 24.35 3.26 27.89
N THR A 70 23.83 4.46 28.13
CA THR A 70 23.93 5.07 29.45
C THR A 70 22.92 4.34 30.31
N ALA A 71 23.05 3.00 30.42
CA ALA A 71 22.39 2.27 31.47
C ALA A 71 23.02 2.78 32.76
N ALA A 72 22.51 3.91 33.24
CA ALA A 72 22.39 4.10 34.66
C ALA A 72 21.73 2.81 35.14
N LEU A 73 22.43 2.06 35.98
CA LEU A 73 21.84 0.98 36.74
C LEU A 73 20.61 1.56 37.42
N ILE A 74 19.44 1.38 36.81
CA ILE A 74 18.19 1.77 37.42
C ILE A 74 18.03 0.81 38.58
N THR A 75 18.26 1.31 39.79
CA THR A 75 18.10 0.53 41.02
C THR A 75 16.67 0.00 41.07
N ALA A 76 16.48 -1.18 41.67
CA ALA A 76 15.25 -1.97 41.56
C ALA A 76 13.93 -1.21 41.87
N GLY A 77 13.97 -0.09 42.59
CA GLY A 77 12.81 0.77 42.85
C GLY A 77 12.47 1.77 41.74
N GLU A 78 13.46 2.39 41.09
CA GLU A 78 13.22 3.41 40.06
C GLU A 78 12.64 2.81 38.77
N GLY A 79 13.01 1.55 38.46
CA GLY A 79 12.50 0.84 37.29
C GLY A 79 11.02 0.50 37.39
N ALA A 80 10.57 0.10 38.58
CA ALA A 80 9.17 -0.19 38.85
C ALA A 80 8.28 1.05 38.66
N MET A 81 8.70 2.21 39.19
CA MET A 81 7.98 3.48 39.00
C MET A 81 7.92 3.91 37.53
N GLN A 82 8.97 3.65 36.75
CA GLN A 82 8.98 3.99 35.33
C GLN A 82 8.07 3.07 34.51
N CYS A 83 8.05 1.76 34.81
CA CYS A 83 7.11 0.82 34.21
C CYS A 83 5.66 1.24 34.51
N GLU A 84 5.34 1.51 35.77
CA GLU A 84 3.99 1.94 36.17
C GLU A 84 3.55 3.23 35.46
N ARG A 85 4.47 4.19 35.29
CA ARG A 85 4.20 5.42 34.52
C ARG A 85 3.91 5.14 33.05
N GLN A 86 4.69 4.26 32.42
CA GLN A 86 4.49 3.89 31.02
C GLN A 86 3.17 3.15 30.82
N GLU A 87 2.81 2.27 31.75
CA GLU A 87 1.53 1.56 31.75
C GLU A 87 0.36 2.54 31.89
N ARG A 88 0.44 3.51 32.81
CA ARG A 88 -0.58 4.57 32.94
C ARG A 88 -0.72 5.39 31.66
N GLU A 89 0.38 5.84 31.08
CA GLU A 89 0.35 6.63 29.83
C GLU A 89 -0.16 5.80 28.63
N ALA A 90 0.13 4.50 28.59
CA ALA A 90 -0.40 3.59 27.58
C ALA A 90 -1.91 3.37 27.76
N ALA A 91 -2.37 3.16 29.00
CA ALA A 91 -3.77 3.00 29.35
C ALA A 91 -4.58 4.26 29.01
N GLU A 92 -4.06 5.45 29.31
CA GLU A 92 -4.69 6.74 28.96
C GLU A 92 -4.79 6.92 27.43
N ARG A 93 -3.74 6.60 26.68
CA ARG A 93 -3.75 6.66 25.20
C ARG A 93 -4.71 5.65 24.58
N GLU A 94 -4.85 4.47 25.17
CA GLU A 94 -5.85 3.50 24.75
C GLU A 94 -7.27 3.96 25.05
N ALA A 95 -7.53 4.48 26.25
CA ALA A 95 -8.81 5.06 26.62
C ALA A 95 -9.19 6.20 25.67
N TRP A 96 -8.26 7.10 25.35
CA TRP A 96 -8.47 8.18 24.38
C TRP A 96 -8.83 7.65 22.98
N ARG A 97 -8.10 6.64 22.48
CA ARG A 97 -8.40 6.04 21.17
C ARG A 97 -9.78 5.38 21.14
N ARG A 98 -10.17 4.68 22.21
CA ARG A 98 -11.51 4.06 22.32
C ARG A 98 -12.60 5.12 22.37
N ALA A 99 -12.44 6.15 23.19
CA ALA A 99 -13.39 7.26 23.29
C ALA A 99 -13.56 8.01 21.94
N GLU A 100 -12.48 8.25 21.21
CA GLU A 100 -12.56 8.90 19.88
C GLU A 100 -13.22 7.98 18.83
N GLN A 101 -13.01 6.67 18.90
CA GLN A 101 -13.70 5.71 18.03
C GLN A 101 -15.20 5.66 18.33
N GLU A 102 -15.58 5.61 19.61
CA GLU A 102 -16.99 5.65 20.04
C GLU A 102 -17.65 6.97 19.62
N ARG A 103 -16.96 8.11 19.78
CA ARG A 103 -17.44 9.41 19.34
C ARG A 103 -17.73 9.44 17.83
N ARG A 104 -16.81 8.89 17.03
CA ARG A 104 -16.99 8.79 15.56
C ARG A 104 -18.13 7.84 15.19
N ALA A 105 -18.25 6.72 15.89
CA ALA A 105 -19.32 5.75 15.66
C ALA A 105 -20.71 6.36 15.97
N GLU A 106 -20.82 7.11 17.07
CA GLU A 106 -22.07 7.80 17.41
C GLU A 106 -22.40 8.93 16.44
N GLU A 107 -21.40 9.69 15.98
CA GLU A 107 -21.59 10.70 14.95
C GLU A 107 -22.09 10.10 13.63
N GLU A 108 -21.53 8.96 13.19
CA GLU A 108 -22.01 8.25 11.99
C GLU A 108 -23.42 7.69 12.18
N ARG A 109 -23.74 7.15 13.37
CA ARG A 109 -25.12 6.73 13.72
C ARG A 109 -26.09 7.89 13.61
N ARG A 110 -25.74 9.05 14.17
CA ARG A 110 -26.55 10.27 14.08
C ARG A 110 -26.74 10.71 12.63
N ARG A 111 -25.67 10.69 11.83
CA ARG A 111 -25.74 10.98 10.39
C ARG A 111 -26.64 9.99 9.64
N GLN A 112 -26.59 8.71 9.98
CA GLN A 112 -27.46 7.70 9.37
C GLN A 112 -28.95 7.94 9.69
N VAL A 113 -29.28 8.37 10.91
CA VAL A 113 -30.66 8.77 11.27
C VAL A 113 -31.08 10.01 10.47
N GLN A 114 -30.20 11.02 10.36
CA GLN A 114 -30.47 12.20 9.53
C GLN A 114 -30.70 11.82 8.06
N ARG A 115 -29.88 10.94 7.48
CA ARG A 115 -30.07 10.43 6.10
C ARG A 115 -31.44 9.80 5.89
N LYS A 116 -31.91 9.01 6.85
CA LYS A 116 -33.26 8.43 6.81
C LYS A 116 -34.33 9.52 6.82
N GLN A 117 -34.23 10.50 7.70
CA GLN A 117 -35.17 11.63 7.75
C GLN A 117 -35.16 12.42 6.43
N MET A 118 -33.95 12.76 5.94
CA MET A 118 -33.78 13.51 4.70
C MET A 118 -34.30 12.73 3.48
N ALA A 119 -34.23 11.39 3.47
CA ALA A 119 -34.76 10.59 2.38
C ALA A 119 -36.29 10.68 2.25
N TYR A 120 -37.02 10.78 3.36
CA TYR A 120 -38.47 10.92 3.36
C TYR A 120 -38.98 12.36 3.24
N ASP A 121 -38.16 13.35 3.58
CA ASP A 121 -38.54 14.75 3.46
C ASP A 121 -38.50 15.24 1.99
N ASN A 122 -39.63 15.72 1.49
CA ASN A 122 -39.78 16.29 0.15
C ASN A 122 -39.41 17.79 0.07
N HIS A 123 -39.26 18.46 1.21
CA HIS A 123 -38.88 19.87 1.27
C HIS A 123 -37.38 20.09 1.05
N ILE A 124 -36.57 19.06 1.22
CA ILE A 124 -35.13 19.11 0.96
C ILE A 124 -34.92 19.01 -0.55
N ILE A 125 -34.41 20.07 -1.16
CA ILE A 125 -34.11 20.11 -2.60
C ILE A 125 -32.59 20.01 -2.77
N PHE A 126 -32.13 18.96 -3.46
CA PHE A 126 -30.74 18.84 -3.86
C PHE A 126 -30.48 19.72 -5.08
N SER A 127 -29.56 20.67 -4.95
CA SER A 127 -29.20 21.62 -5.99
C SER A 127 -27.69 21.73 -6.19
N GLY A 128 -27.28 22.22 -7.37
CA GLY A 128 -25.87 22.44 -7.73
C GLY A 128 -25.17 21.22 -8.36
N THR A 129 -23.91 21.40 -8.72
CA THR A 129 -23.15 20.42 -9.52
C THR A 129 -22.59 19.30 -8.64
N LEU A 130 -22.80 18.04 -9.03
CA LEU A 130 -22.35 16.87 -8.27
C LEU A 130 -20.85 16.87 -7.97
N SER A 131 -20.01 17.35 -8.88
CA SER A 131 -18.55 17.41 -8.70
C SER A 131 -18.09 18.38 -7.61
N ARG A 132 -18.93 19.34 -7.21
CA ARG A 132 -18.63 20.31 -6.15
C ARG A 132 -19.22 19.92 -4.80
N LYS A 133 -20.00 18.83 -4.72
CA LYS A 133 -20.61 18.37 -3.48
C LYS A 133 -19.59 17.69 -2.59
N VAL A 134 -19.76 17.88 -1.27
CA VAL A 134 -18.95 17.18 -0.26
C VAL A 134 -19.38 15.71 -0.22
N LYS A 135 -18.47 14.82 0.18
CA LYS A 135 -18.72 13.38 0.22
C LYS A 135 -20.00 13.00 0.99
N GLU A 136 -20.32 13.71 2.06
CA GLU A 136 -21.52 13.44 2.86
C GLU A 136 -22.80 13.76 2.09
N ASP A 137 -22.90 14.93 1.44
CA ASP A 137 -24.04 15.26 0.56
C ASP A 137 -24.24 14.23 -0.56
N LEU A 138 -23.14 13.73 -1.13
CA LEU A 138 -23.21 12.69 -2.17
C LEU A 138 -23.74 11.36 -1.63
N LYS A 139 -23.37 10.98 -0.40
CA LYS A 139 -23.98 9.80 0.26
C LYS A 139 -25.46 10.03 0.52
N ASP A 140 -25.86 11.23 0.90
CA ASP A 140 -27.25 11.57 1.19
C ASP A 140 -28.11 11.52 -0.09
N ILE A 141 -27.59 12.05 -1.21
CA ILE A 141 -28.22 11.95 -2.54
C ILE A 141 -28.27 10.48 -2.99
N ALA A 142 -27.17 9.73 -2.87
CA ALA A 142 -27.14 8.32 -3.23
C ALA A 142 -28.16 7.50 -2.41
N PHE A 143 -28.25 7.75 -1.10
CA PHE A 143 -29.21 7.10 -0.21
C PHE A 143 -30.66 7.44 -0.60
N ALA A 144 -30.95 8.71 -0.90
CA ALA A 144 -32.27 9.14 -1.35
C ALA A 144 -32.68 8.51 -2.69
N LEU A 145 -31.73 8.18 -3.57
CA LEU A 145 -31.94 7.46 -4.83
C LEU A 145 -31.92 5.93 -4.68
N GLY A 146 -31.68 5.39 -3.48
CA GLY A 146 -31.56 3.95 -3.24
C GLY A 146 -30.27 3.32 -3.78
N LEU A 147 -29.23 4.12 -4.03
CA LEU A 147 -27.93 3.66 -4.53
C LEU A 147 -26.96 3.30 -3.39
N PRO A 148 -25.94 2.45 -3.65
CA PRO A 148 -24.91 2.16 -2.67
C PRO A 148 -24.12 3.40 -2.24
N ILE A 149 -24.01 3.63 -0.93
CA ILE A 149 -23.33 4.80 -0.31
C ILE A 149 -21.80 4.66 -0.19
N ASN A 150 -21.25 3.51 -0.61
CA ASN A 150 -19.83 3.21 -0.49
C ASN A 150 -19.07 3.67 -1.75
N GLY A 151 -17.86 4.20 -1.56
CA GLY A 151 -16.95 4.60 -2.63
C GLY A 151 -16.12 5.84 -2.35
N THR A 152 -15.29 6.20 -3.33
CA THR A 152 -14.64 7.51 -3.42
C THR A 152 -15.64 8.58 -3.89
N ASN A 153 -15.25 9.85 -3.86
CA ASN A 153 -16.13 10.95 -4.29
C ASN A 153 -16.49 10.81 -5.79
N SER A 154 -15.51 10.50 -6.63
CA SER A 154 -15.74 10.26 -8.07
C SER A 154 -16.75 9.15 -8.32
N ASP A 155 -16.59 8.00 -7.65
CA ASP A 155 -17.46 6.84 -7.84
C ASP A 155 -18.92 7.14 -7.47
N LEU A 156 -19.13 7.91 -6.38
CA LEU A 156 -20.47 8.33 -5.97
C LEU A 156 -21.08 9.30 -6.99
N SER A 157 -20.29 10.29 -7.43
CA SER A 157 -20.76 11.30 -8.38
C SER A 157 -21.13 10.72 -9.75
N GLU A 158 -20.33 9.77 -10.25
CA GLU A 158 -20.56 9.08 -11.52
C GLU A 158 -21.80 8.20 -11.44
N ARG A 159 -21.91 7.38 -10.38
CA ARG A 159 -23.05 6.50 -10.16
C ARG A 159 -24.37 7.27 -10.03
N ILE A 160 -24.36 8.41 -9.33
CA ILE A 160 -25.53 9.29 -9.22
C ILE A 160 -25.87 9.90 -10.58
N ALA A 161 -24.87 10.41 -11.30
CA ALA A 161 -25.05 11.02 -12.61
C ALA A 161 -25.66 10.03 -13.62
N ASP A 162 -25.15 8.81 -13.67
CA ASP A 162 -25.63 7.78 -14.59
C ASP A 162 -27.05 7.33 -14.25
N HIS A 163 -27.37 7.16 -12.97
CA HIS A 163 -28.74 6.85 -12.54
C HIS A 163 -29.73 7.97 -12.90
N LEU A 164 -29.36 9.24 -12.67
CA LEU A 164 -30.19 10.39 -13.03
C LEU A 164 -30.34 10.57 -14.55
N ARG A 165 -29.36 10.15 -15.34
CA ARG A 165 -29.45 10.14 -16.82
C ARG A 165 -30.40 9.04 -17.30
N LEU A 166 -30.27 7.83 -16.76
CA LEU A 166 -31.11 6.68 -17.14
C LEU A 166 -32.58 6.90 -16.78
N GLN A 167 -32.86 7.55 -15.64
CA GLN A 167 -34.22 7.79 -15.14
C GLN A 167 -34.64 9.28 -15.24
N ALA A 168 -34.11 10.00 -16.23
CA ALA A 168 -34.32 11.44 -16.37
C ALA A 168 -35.81 11.85 -16.42
N ALA A 169 -36.66 11.04 -17.06
CA ALA A 169 -38.10 11.32 -17.15
C ALA A 169 -38.81 11.34 -15.78
N GLN A 170 -38.36 10.51 -14.82
CA GLN A 170 -38.99 10.41 -13.50
C GLN A 170 -38.45 11.46 -12.53
N TYR A 171 -37.12 11.66 -12.49
CA TYR A 171 -36.50 12.55 -11.50
C TYR A 171 -36.46 14.02 -11.90
N SER A 172 -36.61 14.36 -13.19
CA SER A 172 -36.66 15.77 -13.62
C SER A 172 -37.90 16.50 -13.10
N SER A 173 -39.05 15.81 -13.01
CA SER A 173 -40.29 16.35 -12.44
C SER A 173 -40.33 16.26 -10.91
N HIS A 174 -39.44 15.47 -10.28
CA HIS A 174 -39.46 15.28 -8.84
C HIS A 174 -38.85 16.51 -8.13
N PRO A 175 -39.58 17.19 -7.23
CA PRO A 175 -39.15 18.48 -6.65
C PRO A 175 -37.78 18.39 -5.96
N LYS A 176 -37.55 17.30 -5.23
CA LYS A 176 -36.29 16.97 -4.54
C LYS A 176 -35.02 16.97 -5.41
N PHE A 177 -35.13 16.53 -6.66
CA PHE A 177 -33.99 16.35 -7.57
C PHE A 177 -33.97 17.36 -8.72
N SER A 178 -35.03 18.16 -8.86
CA SER A 178 -35.16 19.18 -9.91
C SER A 178 -33.97 20.15 -9.97
N GLY A 179 -33.42 20.54 -8.81
CA GLY A 179 -32.25 21.42 -8.71
C GLY A 179 -30.93 20.83 -9.20
N LEU A 180 -30.85 19.51 -9.41
CA LEU A 180 -29.69 18.86 -10.01
C LEU A 180 -29.69 18.97 -11.54
N TYR A 181 -30.86 19.15 -12.18
CA TYR A 181 -30.99 19.26 -13.64
C TYR A 181 -30.81 20.68 -14.18
N THR A 182 -30.71 21.70 -13.32
CA THR A 182 -30.50 23.09 -13.74
C THR A 182 -29.20 23.23 -14.55
N ALA A 183 -29.26 24.00 -15.65
CA ALA A 183 -28.26 24.05 -16.74
C ALA A 183 -26.79 24.27 -16.33
N ALA A 184 -26.54 24.80 -15.12
CA ALA A 184 -25.20 24.95 -14.57
C ALA A 184 -24.49 23.61 -14.24
N ASN A 185 -25.23 22.49 -14.18
CA ASN A 185 -24.72 21.23 -13.63
C ASN A 185 -24.25 20.20 -14.67
N GLY A 186 -24.36 20.50 -15.97
CA GLY A 186 -23.90 19.62 -17.06
C GLY A 186 -24.67 18.29 -17.22
N LEU A 187 -25.74 18.07 -16.43
CA LEU A 187 -26.60 16.89 -16.51
C LEU A 187 -27.77 17.07 -17.48
N SER A 188 -28.35 18.27 -17.53
CA SER A 188 -29.03 18.67 -18.75
C SER A 188 -27.91 18.74 -19.78
N GLY A 189 -27.86 17.74 -20.65
CA GLY A 189 -27.12 17.81 -21.90
C GLY A 189 -27.74 18.93 -22.71
N VAL A 190 -27.51 20.17 -22.26
CA VAL A 190 -27.70 21.39 -23.02
C VAL A 190 -26.82 21.10 -24.22
N GLN A 191 -27.45 20.55 -25.25
CA GLN A 191 -27.11 20.82 -26.61
C GLN A 191 -26.71 22.27 -26.59
N LYS A 192 -25.40 22.53 -26.70
CA LYS A 192 -24.91 23.86 -26.98
C LYS A 192 -25.74 24.22 -28.20
N ARG A 193 -26.82 25.01 -27.99
CA ARG A 193 -27.53 25.59 -29.12
C ARG A 193 -26.39 26.22 -29.90
N PRO A 194 -26.15 25.82 -31.15
CA PRO A 194 -25.13 26.47 -31.94
C PRO A 194 -25.45 27.96 -31.79
N LEU A 195 -24.52 28.71 -31.19
CA LEU A 195 -24.71 30.14 -31.08
C LEU A 195 -25.08 30.60 -32.49
N PRO A 196 -26.11 31.44 -32.64
CA PRO A 196 -26.38 32.06 -33.94
C PRO A 196 -25.05 32.54 -34.50
N PRO A 197 -24.71 32.22 -35.76
CA PRO A 197 -23.40 32.56 -36.34
C PRO A 197 -23.07 34.06 -36.28
N ASP A 198 -24.06 34.90 -35.98
CA ASP A 198 -23.94 36.35 -35.87
C ASP A 198 -23.70 36.88 -34.44
N PHE A 199 -23.60 36.01 -33.43
CA PHE A 199 -23.17 36.44 -32.09
C PHE A 199 -21.64 36.58 -32.06
N ASN A 200 -21.18 37.63 -32.72
CA ASN A 200 -19.82 38.13 -32.65
C ASN A 200 -19.63 38.68 -31.22
N ASP A 201 -19.01 37.90 -30.33
CA ASP A 201 -18.69 38.34 -28.98
C ASP A 201 -17.68 39.49 -29.06
N GLU A 202 -18.17 40.73 -28.99
CA GLU A 202 -17.37 41.97 -28.96
C GLU A 202 -16.42 42.04 -27.75
N ASN A 203 -16.53 41.10 -26.80
CA ASN A 203 -15.55 40.91 -25.72
C ASN A 203 -14.51 39.81 -25.99
N SER A 204 -14.42 39.32 -27.23
CA SER A 204 -13.24 38.59 -27.67
C SER A 204 -12.04 39.56 -27.60
N LEU A 205 -11.17 39.32 -26.61
CA LEU A 205 -9.92 40.04 -26.42
C LEU A 205 -9.23 40.18 -27.79
N PRO A 206 -8.73 41.38 -28.15
CA PRO A 206 -8.17 41.62 -29.47
C PRO A 206 -7.12 40.55 -29.78
N PRO A 207 -7.10 39.98 -31.00
CA PRO A 207 -6.14 38.96 -31.37
C PRO A 207 -4.77 39.52 -31.09
N SER A 208 -4.11 38.96 -30.07
CA SER A 208 -2.78 39.34 -29.68
C SER A 208 -1.87 38.99 -30.84
N SER A 209 -1.65 39.98 -31.69
CA SER A 209 -0.67 40.01 -32.75
C SER A 209 0.72 39.92 -32.13
N ARG A 210 1.10 38.77 -31.59
CA ARG A 210 2.50 38.45 -31.32
C ARG A 210 3.05 37.66 -32.49
N ARG A 211 3.36 38.40 -33.56
CA ARG A 211 4.57 38.10 -34.32
C ARG A 211 5.76 38.26 -33.37
N ARG A 212 6.42 37.17 -33.04
CA ARG A 212 7.88 37.18 -32.89
C ARG A 212 8.43 35.80 -33.21
N LEU A 213 8.72 35.62 -34.50
CA LEU A 213 9.87 34.83 -34.89
C LEU A 213 11.09 35.54 -34.27
N ASP A 214 11.78 34.85 -33.37
CA ASP A 214 13.22 34.63 -33.52
C ASP A 214 13.68 33.41 -32.71
N PRO A 215 14.70 32.69 -33.19
CA PRO A 215 15.14 31.39 -32.69
C PRO A 215 16.23 31.51 -31.61
N GLY A 216 16.23 30.55 -30.67
CA GLY A 216 17.40 30.18 -29.88
C GLY A 216 17.84 31.16 -28.79
N THR A 217 17.35 31.01 -27.57
CA THR A 217 18.12 31.36 -26.36
C THR A 217 17.65 30.52 -25.17
N SER A 218 18.64 30.02 -24.45
CA SER A 218 18.61 29.15 -23.27
C SER A 218 17.63 29.53 -22.16
N SER A 219 17.01 28.51 -21.57
CA SER A 219 16.19 28.58 -20.36
C SER A 219 16.94 29.18 -19.15
N PRO A 220 16.30 30.06 -18.36
CA PRO A 220 16.59 30.21 -16.95
C PRO A 220 15.55 29.45 -16.13
N ALA A 221 16.05 28.52 -15.32
CA ALA A 221 15.30 27.72 -14.36
C ALA A 221 14.81 28.57 -13.18
N LEU A 222 13.66 28.17 -12.64
CA LEU A 222 13.00 28.71 -11.45
C LEU A 222 13.94 28.74 -10.24
N GLN A 223 13.98 29.90 -9.59
CA GLN A 223 14.66 30.15 -8.33
C GLN A 223 13.99 29.38 -7.19
N VAL A 224 14.77 28.50 -6.58
CA VAL A 224 14.49 27.83 -5.31
C VAL A 224 14.90 28.80 -4.17
N PRO A 225 14.12 28.92 -3.08
CA PRO A 225 14.49 29.76 -1.94
C PRO A 225 15.80 29.28 -1.29
N THR A 226 16.76 30.19 -1.26
CA THR A 226 18.11 30.08 -0.72
C THR A 226 18.10 29.66 0.75
N ALA A 227 18.52 28.42 1.01
CA ALA A 227 18.93 27.98 2.34
C ALA A 227 20.26 28.65 2.73
N PRO A 228 20.50 28.92 4.03
CA PRO A 228 21.74 29.52 4.49
C PRO A 228 22.94 28.62 4.16
N LEU A 229 23.94 29.24 3.51
CA LEU A 229 25.25 28.68 3.20
C LEU A 229 25.91 28.11 4.45
N TYR A 230 25.88 26.79 4.60
CA TYR A 230 26.89 26.09 5.38
C TYR A 230 28.18 26.05 4.54
N PRO A 231 29.34 26.42 5.11
CA PRO A 231 30.60 26.33 4.40
C PRO A 231 30.86 24.87 4.02
N ALA A 232 31.07 24.64 2.73
CA ALA A 232 31.41 23.33 2.19
C ALA A 232 32.70 22.82 2.86
N PRO A 233 32.75 21.54 3.27
CA PRO A 233 34.00 20.93 3.70
C PRO A 233 34.95 20.91 2.52
N VAL A 234 36.07 21.62 2.69
CA VAL A 234 37.20 21.64 1.75
C VAL A 234 37.71 20.21 1.63
N TYR A 235 37.43 19.58 0.49
CA TYR A 235 37.98 18.29 0.14
C TYR A 235 39.46 18.51 -0.20
N PHE A 236 40.34 18.35 0.79
CA PHE A 236 41.77 18.24 0.56
C PHE A 236 42.01 16.91 -0.15
N PRO A 237 42.55 16.90 -1.39
CA PRO A 237 43.08 15.67 -1.96
C PRO A 237 44.24 15.21 -1.07
N PRO A 238 44.31 13.92 -0.69
CA PRO A 238 45.48 13.41 0.01
C PRO A 238 46.66 13.47 -0.95
N SER A 239 47.52 14.48 -0.75
CA SER A 239 48.85 14.53 -1.35
C SER A 239 49.57 13.23 -1.07
N GLY A 240 50.17 12.68 -2.12
CA GLY A 240 50.92 11.44 -2.09
C GLY A 240 51.98 11.45 -0.99
N LEU A 241 51.79 10.57 -0.02
CA LEU A 241 52.89 10.12 0.82
C LEU A 241 53.63 9.04 0.04
N HIS A 242 54.92 9.31 -0.12
CA HIS A 242 55.94 8.46 -0.68
C HIS A 242 55.75 6.99 -0.30
N ALA A 243 55.72 6.14 -1.32
CA ALA A 243 55.95 4.71 -1.19
C ALA A 243 57.37 4.49 -0.65
N VAL A 244 57.49 4.37 0.67
CA VAL A 244 58.63 3.72 1.29
C VAL A 244 58.27 2.24 1.33
N ASN A 245 58.93 1.45 0.49
CA ASN A 245 58.86 0.00 0.50
C ASN A 245 59.10 -0.53 1.93
N PRO A 246 58.14 -1.22 2.56
CA PRO A 246 58.44 -2.00 3.74
C PRO A 246 59.26 -3.24 3.32
N PRO A 247 60.26 -3.66 4.12
CA PRO A 247 61.03 -4.85 3.83
C PRO A 247 60.11 -6.08 3.86
N LEU A 248 60.33 -6.95 2.87
CA LEU A 248 59.79 -8.30 2.77
C LEU A 248 60.07 -9.08 4.07
N TYR A 249 59.14 -9.06 5.01
CA TYR A 249 59.03 -10.11 6.00
C TYR A 249 58.19 -11.23 5.41
N ALA A 250 58.87 -12.31 5.06
CA ALA A 250 58.29 -13.60 4.73
C ALA A 250 57.37 -14.04 5.86
N ALA A 251 56.05 -13.99 5.62
CA ALA A 251 55.08 -14.66 6.46
C ALA A 251 55.15 -16.17 6.18
N PRO A 252 55.25 -17.03 7.20
CA PRO A 252 55.23 -18.47 7.01
C PRO A 252 53.85 -18.93 6.52
N SER A 253 53.86 -19.73 5.45
CA SER A 253 52.67 -20.37 4.90
C SER A 253 51.90 -21.16 5.97
N PRO A 254 50.57 -21.03 6.07
CA PRO A 254 49.79 -21.95 6.87
C PRO A 254 49.83 -23.33 6.21
N CYS A 255 50.49 -24.28 6.86
CA CYS A 255 50.38 -25.70 6.54
C CYS A 255 48.93 -26.12 6.75
N ILE A 256 48.20 -26.33 5.67
CA ILE A 256 46.92 -27.02 5.67
C ILE A 256 47.25 -28.51 5.83
N PRO A 257 46.84 -29.19 6.92
CA PRO A 257 46.98 -30.63 7.00
C PRO A 257 46.00 -31.28 6.02
N SER A 258 46.52 -31.83 4.93
CA SER A 258 45.82 -32.81 4.11
C SER A 258 45.59 -34.07 4.94
N SER A 259 44.39 -34.23 5.49
CA SER A 259 43.89 -35.50 6.01
C SER A 259 42.77 -35.98 5.09
N THR A 260 43.16 -36.62 3.99
CA THR A 260 42.29 -37.52 3.23
C THR A 260 42.40 -38.90 3.86
N SER A 261 41.57 -39.14 4.87
CA SER A 261 41.24 -40.49 5.33
C SER A 261 39.95 -40.89 4.64
N GLU A 262 40.08 -41.59 3.50
CA GLU A 262 38.98 -42.32 2.89
C GLU A 262 38.53 -43.42 3.85
N VAL A 263 37.36 -43.24 4.46
CA VAL A 263 36.61 -44.34 5.08
C VAL A 263 35.50 -44.72 4.10
N PRO A 264 35.41 -45.99 3.66
CA PRO A 264 34.32 -46.44 2.81
C PRO A 264 33.01 -46.33 3.60
N ILE A 265 32.12 -45.43 3.17
CA ILE A 265 30.76 -45.34 3.70
C ILE A 265 29.97 -46.47 3.06
N ASP A 266 29.62 -47.45 3.89
CA ASP A 266 28.77 -48.58 3.54
C ASP A 266 27.33 -48.10 3.24
N PRO A 267 26.80 -48.27 2.01
CA PRO A 267 25.49 -47.70 1.63
C PRO A 267 24.27 -48.38 2.29
N ALA A 268 24.47 -49.36 3.16
CA ALA A 268 23.39 -50.13 3.79
C ALA A 268 22.71 -49.44 4.99
N LEU A 269 23.25 -48.33 5.52
CA LEU A 269 22.76 -47.70 6.76
C LEU A 269 21.86 -46.45 6.56
N LEU A 270 21.53 -46.09 5.32
CA LEU A 270 20.76 -44.86 5.02
C LEU A 270 19.23 -45.05 4.89
N HIS A 271 18.69 -46.20 5.32
CA HIS A 271 17.24 -46.49 5.28
C HIS A 271 16.55 -46.58 6.66
N ALA A 272 17.23 -46.30 7.77
CA ALA A 272 16.68 -46.54 9.12
C ALA A 272 16.30 -45.28 9.94
N HIS A 273 16.33 -44.07 9.38
CA HIS A 273 15.95 -42.83 10.11
C HIS A 273 14.72 -42.10 9.56
N ALA A 274 13.87 -42.77 8.78
CA ALA A 274 12.61 -42.21 8.28
C ALA A 274 11.38 -42.51 9.16
N ALA A 275 11.55 -43.05 10.37
CA ALA A 275 10.44 -43.49 11.22
C ALA A 275 10.62 -43.14 12.70
N ALA A 276 10.78 -41.85 13.05
CA ALA A 276 10.62 -41.39 14.43
C ALA A 276 10.45 -39.85 14.54
N CYS A 277 9.48 -39.28 13.82
CA CYS A 277 8.95 -37.94 14.11
C CYS A 277 7.41 -37.97 13.97
N SER A 278 6.78 -38.90 14.70
CA SER A 278 5.38 -38.77 15.08
C SER A 278 5.33 -38.26 16.52
N LEU A 279 4.33 -37.42 16.80
CA LEU A 279 3.97 -36.80 18.09
C LEU A 279 4.47 -35.36 18.29
N SER A 280 3.68 -34.40 17.79
CA SER A 280 2.87 -33.55 18.67
C SER A 280 2.04 -32.59 17.83
N SER A 281 0.74 -32.87 17.72
CA SER A 281 -0.26 -31.91 17.23
C SER A 281 -0.21 -30.65 18.11
N PRO A 282 -0.09 -29.43 17.56
CA PRO A 282 -0.45 -28.25 18.32
C PRO A 282 -1.97 -28.26 18.49
N GLN A 283 -2.39 -28.31 19.76
CA GLN A 283 -3.75 -28.09 20.19
C GLN A 283 -4.33 -26.85 19.51
N SER A 284 -5.54 -27.02 19.01
CA SER A 284 -6.51 -25.97 18.72
C SER A 284 -6.36 -24.76 19.63
N ASP A 285 -6.00 -23.62 19.02
CA ASP A 285 -6.18 -22.29 19.57
C ASP A 285 -7.67 -22.10 19.90
N VAL A 286 -8.01 -22.34 21.16
CA VAL A 286 -9.26 -21.89 21.75
C VAL A 286 -9.08 -20.39 21.99
N PRO A 287 -9.92 -19.52 21.40
CA PRO A 287 -9.83 -18.09 21.64
C PRO A 287 -9.97 -17.80 23.15
N PRO A 288 -9.24 -16.81 23.68
CA PRO A 288 -9.29 -16.47 25.09
C PRO A 288 -10.73 -16.17 25.49
N ARG A 289 -11.22 -16.95 26.47
CA ARG A 289 -12.52 -16.76 27.10
C ARG A 289 -12.60 -15.31 27.60
N PRO A 290 -13.66 -14.55 27.27
CA PRO A 290 -13.82 -13.20 27.78
C PRO A 290 -13.85 -13.23 29.32
N PRO A 291 -13.30 -12.20 29.99
CA PRO A 291 -13.33 -12.12 31.45
C PRO A 291 -14.78 -12.23 31.92
N ALA A 292 -14.99 -13.13 32.89
CA ALA A 292 -16.28 -13.33 33.53
C ALA A 292 -16.82 -11.98 33.99
N THR A 293 -17.98 -11.59 33.45
CA THR A 293 -18.78 -10.51 34.00
C THR A 293 -18.97 -10.77 35.49
N PRO A 294 -18.70 -9.78 36.37
CA PRO A 294 -18.97 -9.93 37.79
C PRO A 294 -20.46 -10.25 37.98
N PRO A 295 -20.82 -11.09 38.97
CA PRO A 295 -22.20 -11.34 39.30
C PRO A 295 -22.90 -10.01 39.63
N PRO A 296 -24.19 -9.85 39.27
CA PRO A 296 -24.94 -8.67 39.63
C PRO A 296 -24.99 -8.57 41.14
N SER A 297 -24.26 -7.59 41.70
CA SER A 297 -24.43 -7.17 43.09
C SER A 297 -25.89 -6.77 43.28
N ASP A 298 -26.56 -7.58 44.08
CA ASP A 298 -27.63 -7.22 44.99
C ASP A 298 -28.43 -5.96 44.64
N ARG A 299 -29.56 -6.21 43.99
CA ARG A 299 -30.77 -5.41 44.13
C ARG A 299 -30.98 -5.07 45.61
N LEU A 300 -30.79 -3.80 45.96
CA LEU A 300 -31.47 -3.21 47.10
C LEU A 300 -32.95 -2.94 46.72
N PRO A 301 -33.88 -3.09 47.68
CA PRO A 301 -35.30 -3.01 47.42
C PRO A 301 -35.79 -1.55 47.39
N LEU A 302 -36.89 -1.37 46.63
CA LEU A 302 -37.98 -0.43 46.81
C LEU A 302 -37.67 0.95 47.42
N SER A 303 -37.88 1.98 46.62
CA SER A 303 -38.66 3.12 47.07
C SER A 303 -39.77 3.42 46.06
N ASP A 304 -40.99 3.35 46.61
CA ASP A 304 -42.27 3.65 45.99
C ASP A 304 -42.26 5.00 45.26
N ILE A 305 -42.60 4.98 43.97
CA ILE A 305 -43.12 6.15 43.28
C ILE A 305 -44.46 5.76 42.69
N SER A 306 -45.50 6.29 43.34
CA SER A 306 -46.91 6.11 43.07
C SER A 306 -47.29 6.42 41.61
N PRO A 307 -48.21 5.63 41.00
CA PRO A 307 -48.72 5.92 39.67
C PRO A 307 -49.85 6.96 39.74
N THR A 308 -49.61 8.17 39.24
CA THR A 308 -50.68 9.12 38.94
C THR A 308 -51.39 8.69 37.66
N HIS A 309 -52.52 8.04 37.90
CA HIS A 309 -53.72 7.98 37.08
C HIS A 309 -53.92 9.22 36.17
N THR A 310 -53.97 9.00 34.85
CA THR A 310 -54.79 9.81 33.93
C THR A 310 -55.54 8.88 32.98
N PRO A 311 -56.86 9.06 32.80
CA PRO A 311 -57.65 8.20 31.93
C PRO A 311 -57.98 8.86 30.57
N ASN A 312 -58.23 7.98 29.60
CA ASN A 312 -59.33 8.06 28.64
C ASN A 312 -59.10 8.71 27.25
N LYS A 313 -59.81 8.09 26.28
CA LYS A 313 -60.09 8.42 24.87
C LYS A 313 -59.03 7.94 23.87
N SER A 314 -59.34 7.19 22.82
CA SER A 314 -60.62 6.78 22.23
C SER A 314 -60.34 5.66 21.21
N ARG A 315 -61.06 4.53 21.33
CA ARG A 315 -61.16 3.53 20.25
C ARG A 315 -62.15 4.05 19.20
N HIS A 316 -61.72 4.19 17.96
CA HIS A 316 -62.60 4.22 16.79
C HIS A 316 -62.63 2.81 16.16
N PRO A 317 -63.81 2.22 15.93
CA PRO A 317 -63.94 1.08 15.03
C PRO A 317 -64.04 1.59 13.59
N PHE A 318 -63.12 1.17 12.73
CA PHE A 318 -63.28 1.28 11.28
C PHE A 318 -64.25 0.19 10.82
N THR A 319 -65.41 0.62 10.34
CA THR A 319 -66.35 -0.16 9.54
C THR A 319 -65.81 -0.30 8.11
N CYS A 320 -65.72 -1.53 7.61
CA CYS A 320 -65.57 -1.80 6.17
C CYS A 320 -66.96 -1.93 5.55
N TYR A 321 -67.20 -1.14 4.50
CA TYR A 321 -68.16 -1.42 3.44
C TYR A 321 -67.39 -1.99 2.25
#